data_AF-A0A930X880-F1
#
_entry.id   AF-A0A930X880-F1
#
_cell.length_a   1.000
_cell.length_b   1.000
_cell.length_c   1.000
_cell.angle_alpha   90.00
_cell.angle_beta   90.00
_cell.angle_gamma   90.00
#
_symmetry.space_group_name_H-M   'P 1'
#
loop_
_entity.id
_entity.type
_entity.pdbx_description
1 polymer ?
#
loop_
_entity_poly.entity_id
_entity_poly.type
_entity_poly.pdbx_seq_one_letter_code
_entity_poly.pdbx_strand_id
1 'polypeptide(L)' 'MTFNEVVESIKTLSTEEKEEIKSLIDHYLIEGKREEIYQNYLVSEQREKEGKLNYSSDINELMNFLEEK' A
#
# COMPACT_ATOMS: atom_id res chain seq x y z
N MET A 1 -9.82 8.66 21.01
CA MET A 1 -9.66 9.62 19.90
C MET A 1 -10.42 9.08 18.70
N THR A 2 -11.47 9.77 18.27
CA THR A 2 -12.28 9.42 17.09
C THR A 2 -11.77 10.17 15.87
N PHE A 3 -12.10 9.70 14.65
CA PHE A 3 -11.76 10.43 13.43
C PHE A 3 -12.29 11.86 13.44
N ASN A 4 -13.53 12.05 13.94
CA ASN A 4 -14.13 13.37 14.07
C ASN A 4 -13.34 14.28 15.03
N GLU A 5 -12.85 13.75 16.15
CA GLU A 5 -11.99 14.51 17.07
C GLU A 5 -10.67 14.95 16.41
N VAL A 6 -10.08 14.09 15.57
CA VAL A 6 -8.87 14.43 14.79
C VAL A 6 -9.17 15.54 13.78
N VAL A 7 -10.27 15.43 13.04
CA VAL A 7 -10.67 16.44 12.04
C VAL A 7 -10.90 17.80 12.69
N GLU A 8 -11.63 17.85 13.81
CA GLU A 8 -11.85 19.10 14.53
C GLU A 8 -10.54 19.67 15.07
N SER A 9 -9.63 18.83 15.56
CA SER A 9 -8.30 19.27 16.01
C SER A 9 -7.50 19.90 14.86
N ILE A 10 -7.46 19.24 13.69
CA ILE A 10 -6.75 19.74 12.50
C ILE A 10 -7.32 21.09 12.05
N LYS A 11 -8.64 21.30 12.11
CA LYS A 11 -9.25 22.58 11.70
C LYS A 11 -8.70 23.77 12.49
N THR A 12 -8.43 23.59 13.78
CA THR A 12 -7.96 24.65 14.69
C THR A 12 -6.49 25.04 14.50
N LEU A 13 -5.71 24.23 13.79
CA LEU A 13 -4.29 24.47 13.55
C LEU A 13 -4.03 25.66 12.61
N SER A 14 -2.85 26.25 12.77
CA SER A 14 -2.32 27.23 11.83
C SER A 14 -2.07 26.60 10.44
N THR A 15 -1.88 27.45 9.43
CA THR A 15 -1.57 26.99 8.07
C THR A 15 -0.24 26.21 8.02
N GLU A 16 0.75 26.64 8.78
CA GLU A 16 2.08 25.99 8.83
C GLU A 16 1.98 24.57 9.41
N GLU A 17 1.33 24.42 10.57
CA GLU A 17 1.11 23.11 11.19
C GLU A 17 0.30 22.16 10.29
N LYS A 18 -0.67 22.69 9.51
CA LYS A 18 -1.43 21.90 8.55
C LYS A 18 -0.55 21.36 7.41
N GLU A 19 0.37 22.18 6.89
CA GLU A 19 1.31 21.74 5.85
C GLU A 19 2.32 20.72 6.40
N GLU A 20 2.79 20.88 7.64
CA GLU A 20 3.64 19.88 8.30
C GLU A 20 2.91 18.53 8.47
N ILE A 21 1.68 18.56 8.97
CA ILE A 21 0.85 17.34 9.10
C ILE A 21 0.61 16.69 7.74
N LYS A 22 0.33 17.47 6.70
CA LYS A 22 0.18 16.94 5.34
C LYS A 22 1.44 16.22 4.89
N SER A 23 2.61 16.84 5.07
CA SER A 23 3.89 16.19 4.71
C SER A 23 4.12 14.90 5.51
N LEU A 24 3.72 14.87 6.78
CA LEU A 24 3.83 13.69 7.63
C LEU A 24 2.88 12.56 7.17
N ILE A 25 1.64 12.90 6.84
CA ILE A 25 0.66 11.94 6.30
C ILE A 25 1.14 11.36 4.99
N ASP A 26 1.66 12.18 4.07
CA ASP A 26 2.21 11.71 2.80
C ASP A 26 3.34 10.69 3.01
N HIS A 27 4.23 10.95 3.98
CA HIS A 27 5.27 9.99 4.36
C HIS A 27 4.68 8.66 4.86
N TYR A 28 3.72 8.69 5.78
CA TYR A 28 3.12 7.46 6.30
C TYR A 28 2.32 6.67 5.26
N LEU A 29 1.69 7.35 4.30
CA LEU A 29 1.03 6.69 3.17
C LEU A 29 2.03 5.94 2.29
N ILE A 30 3.20 6.54 2.05
CA ILE A 30 4.29 5.90 1.31
C ILE A 30 4.79 4.66 2.07
N GLU A 31 5.02 4.77 3.38
CA GLU A 31 5.47 3.62 4.18
C GLU A 31 4.42 2.49 4.21
N GLY A 32 3.13 2.83 4.30
CA GLY A 32 2.06 1.84 4.17
C GLY A 32 2.08 1.10 2.83
N LYS A 33 2.37 1.82 1.74
CA LYS A 33 2.54 1.20 0.40
C LYS A 33 3.80 0.34 0.30
N ARG A 34 4.89 0.72 0.95
CA ARG A 34 6.11 -0.09 1.02
C ARG A 34 5.86 -1.40 1.77
N GLU A 35 5.13 -1.35 2.87
CA GLU A 35 4.76 -2.54 3.63
C GLU A 35 3.89 -3.48 2.79
N GLU A 36 2.90 -2.94 2.07
CA GLU A 36 2.07 -3.73 1.14
C GLU A 36 2.93 -4.47 0.09
N ILE A 37 3.89 -3.77 -0.52
CA ILE A 37 4.83 -4.36 -1.47
C ILE A 37 5.68 -5.46 -0.81
N TYR A 38 6.17 -5.22 0.41
CA TYR A 38 6.99 -6.17 1.15
C TYR A 38 6.20 -7.45 1.48
N GLN A 39 4.96 -7.32 1.94
CA GLN A 39 4.10 -8.48 2.21
C GLN A 39 3.80 -9.26 0.92
N ASN A 40 3.52 -8.58 -0.20
CA ASN A 40 3.33 -9.23 -1.50
C ASN A 40 4.58 -10.00 -1.95
N TYR A 41 5.77 -9.44 -1.71
CA TYR A 41 7.04 -10.11 -1.97
C TYR A 41 7.20 -11.38 -1.12
N LEU A 42 6.95 -11.33 0.19
CA LEU A 42 7.05 -12.49 1.07
C LEU A 42 6.10 -13.63 0.63
N VAL A 43 4.86 -13.28 0.27
CA VAL A 43 3.90 -14.25 -0.28
C VAL A 43 4.42 -14.86 -1.59
N SER A 44 4.99 -14.05 -2.47
CA SER A 44 5.56 -14.52 -3.74
C SER A 44 6.76 -15.44 -3.51
N GLU A 45 7.68 -15.08 -2.61
CA GLU A 45 8.84 -15.90 -2.24
C GLU A 45 8.40 -17.27 -1.70
N GLN A 46 7.37 -17.31 -0.84
CA GLN A 46 6.82 -18.57 -0.34
C GLN A 46 6.21 -19.42 -1.46
N ARG A 47 5.44 -18.80 -2.38
CA ARG A 47 4.87 -19.51 -3.52
C ARG A 47 5.93 -20.03 -4.49
N GLU A 48 7.04 -19.33 -4.64
CA GLU A 48 8.20 -19.80 -5.41
C GLU A 48 8.78 -21.06 -4.79
N LYS A 49 9.06 -21.03 -3.47
CA LYS A 49 9.58 -22.17 -2.70
C LYS A 49 8.65 -23.39 -2.78
N GLU A 50 7.34 -23.16 -2.84
CA GLU A 50 6.33 -24.21 -2.99
C GLU A 50 6.11 -24.67 -4.44
N GLY A 51 6.77 -24.06 -5.43
CA GLY A 51 6.59 -24.37 -6.85
C GLY A 51 5.22 -23.96 -7.41
N LYS A 52 4.56 -22.96 -6.80
CA LYS A 52 3.20 -22.48 -7.12
C LYS A 52 3.18 -21.14 -7.88
N LEU A 53 4.34 -20.64 -8.31
CA LEU A 53 4.42 -19.48 -9.19
C LEU A 53 4.40 -19.94 -10.64
N ASN A 54 3.45 -19.39 -11.40
CA ASN A 54 3.38 -19.56 -12.85
C ASN A 54 4.01 -18.32 -13.49
N TYR A 55 4.94 -18.54 -14.41
CA TYR A 55 5.60 -17.49 -15.18
C TYR A 55 5.24 -17.66 -16.65
N SER A 56 5.05 -16.54 -17.35
CA SER A 56 4.93 -16.54 -18.80
C SER A 56 5.58 -15.28 -19.36
N SER A 57 6.09 -15.38 -20.57
CA SER A 57 6.53 -14.25 -21.38
C SER A 57 5.44 -13.70 -22.30
N ASP A 58 4.26 -14.36 -22.37
CA ASP A 58 3.10 -13.90 -23.12
C ASP A 58 2.15 -13.12 -22.20
N ILE A 59 1.87 -11.86 -22.58
CA ILE A 59 0.98 -10.99 -21.82
C ILE A 59 -0.46 -11.52 -21.77
N ASN A 60 -0.93 -12.23 -22.78
CA ASN A 60 -2.28 -12.80 -22.79
C ASN A 60 -2.40 -13.94 -21.76
N GLU A 61 -1.37 -14.77 -21.65
CA GLU A 61 -1.32 -15.83 -20.62
C GLU A 61 -1.25 -15.24 -19.21
N LEU A 62 -0.45 -14.17 -19.02
CA LEU A 62 -0.40 -13.47 -17.74
C LEU A 62 -1.75 -12.85 -17.35
N MET A 63 -2.49 -12.29 -18.31
CA MET A 63 -3.84 -11.76 -18.06
C MET A 63 -4.81 -12.86 -17.64
N ASN A 64 -4.77 -14.03 -18.28
CA ASN A 64 -5.61 -15.17 -17.89
C ASN A 64 -5.35 -15.60 -16.43
N PHE A 65 -4.09 -15.59 -15.97
CA PHE A 65 -3.76 -15.89 -14.56
C PHE A 65 -4.38 -14.91 -13.56
N LEU A 66 -4.72 -13.68 -13.98
CA LEU A 66 -5.38 -12.69 -13.15
C LEU A 66 -6.90 -12.85 -13.12
N GLU A 67 -7.49 -13.35 -14.21
CA GLU A 67 -8.94 -13.57 -14.37
C GLU A 67 -9.41 -14.88 -13.74
N GLU A 68 -8.53 -15.89 -13.61
CA GLU A 68 -8.82 -17.19 -12.98
C GLU A 68 -8.89 -17.15 -11.43
N LYS A 69 -9.12 -15.99 -10.82
CA LYS A 69 -9.21 -15.82 -9.36
C LYS A 69 -10.59 -16.10 -8.77
#